data_AF-A0A7J6RD59-F1
#
_entry.id   AF-A0A7J6RD59-F1
#
_cell.length_a   1.000
_cell.length_b   1.000
_cell.length_c   1.000
_cell.angle_alpha   90.00
_cell.angle_beta   90.00
_cell.angle_gamma   90.00
#
_symmetry.space_group_name_H-M   'P 1'
#
loop_
_entity.id
_entity.type
_entity.pdbx_description
1 polymer ?
#
loop_
_entity_poly.entity_id
_entity_poly.type
_entity_poly.pdbx_seq_one_letter_code
_entity_poly.pdbx_strand_id
1 'polypeptide(L)'
;MLLRYVHGAGIHWYLHDQYQALQEYKEKYLSKYSLMTTEAATTIEPDFNTPWERALRFPHSVIVDFVHGGSRAFVDYSMLGGAGGNENVYVLDNGTFGARETYYTFGQVTRYMKKGSYVLSSVEVPNPGKAPDGVHPAGLEAMATINPERTEVVILVVRDEESEATDSTFEIDVQLGNGQHVTVTLDDVENRSVSTVVVTGKF
;
A
#
# COMPACT_ATOMS: atom_id res chain seq x y z
N MET A 1 29.11 -13.03 15.13
CA MET A 1 28.57 -12.66 16.46
C MET A 1 27.06 -12.57 16.32
N LEU A 2 26.30 -13.49 16.92
CA LEU A 2 24.85 -13.60 16.68
C LEU A 2 24.09 -12.58 17.53
N LEU A 3 23.43 -11.62 16.86
CA LEU A 3 22.51 -10.63 17.42
C LEU A 3 21.25 -11.29 18.02
N ARG A 4 21.40 -12.00 19.15
CA ARG A 4 20.30 -12.74 19.81
C ARG A 4 19.14 -11.86 20.28
N TYR A 5 19.35 -10.56 20.36
CA TYR A 5 18.38 -9.59 20.89
C TYR A 5 17.73 -8.72 19.82
N VAL A 6 18.10 -8.88 18.54
CA VAL A 6 17.53 -8.10 17.44
C VAL A 6 16.51 -8.95 16.70
N HIS A 7 15.24 -8.55 16.78
CA HIS A 7 14.15 -9.21 16.06
C HIS A 7 14.04 -8.75 14.60
N GLY A 8 14.42 -7.50 14.32
CA GLY A 8 14.18 -6.86 13.02
C GLY A 8 14.74 -5.46 12.93
N ALA A 9 14.43 -4.79 11.83
CA ALA A 9 14.66 -3.37 11.58
C ALA A 9 13.33 -2.63 11.47
N GLY A 10 13.30 -1.40 12.00
CA GLY A 10 12.24 -0.42 11.77
C GLY A 10 12.69 0.59 10.73
N ILE A 11 11.80 0.98 9.82
CA ILE A 11 12.05 2.01 8.79
C ILE A 11 10.98 3.09 8.82
N HIS A 12 11.35 4.28 8.35
CA HIS A 12 10.46 5.43 8.28
C HIS A 12 10.29 5.85 6.82
N TRP A 13 9.09 6.31 6.47
CA TRP A 13 8.75 6.82 5.15
C TRP A 13 8.50 8.32 5.22
N TYR A 14 9.44 9.08 4.68
CA TYR A 14 9.34 10.54 4.58
C TYR A 14 9.41 11.05 3.16
N LEU A 15 10.17 10.40 2.28
CA LEU A 15 10.44 10.83 0.91
C LEU A 15 10.85 9.63 0.06
N HIS A 16 10.40 9.62 -1.21
CA HIS A 16 10.84 8.72 -2.31
C HIS A 16 10.81 7.21 -1.98
N ASP A 17 10.82 6.38 -3.01
CA ASP A 17 10.87 4.95 -2.87
C ASP A 17 12.29 4.45 -2.66
N GLN A 18 12.41 3.54 -1.71
CA GLN A 18 13.69 2.91 -1.37
C GLN A 18 13.77 1.49 -1.95
N TYR A 19 13.28 1.28 -3.18
CA TYR A 19 13.15 -0.03 -3.81
C TYR A 19 14.42 -0.89 -3.67
N GLN A 20 15.58 -0.33 -4.01
CA GLN A 20 16.85 -1.05 -3.93
C GLN A 20 17.18 -1.44 -2.48
N ALA A 21 17.09 -0.51 -1.53
CA ALA A 21 17.41 -0.80 -0.13
C ALA A 21 16.46 -1.84 0.48
N LEU A 22 15.18 -1.78 0.12
CA LEU A 22 14.15 -2.74 0.53
C LEU A 22 14.44 -4.13 -0.03
N GLN A 23 14.73 -4.24 -1.34
CA GLN A 23 15.07 -5.51 -1.99
C GLN A 23 16.35 -6.10 -1.41
N GLU A 24 17.38 -5.27 -1.20
CA GLU A 24 18.63 -5.72 -0.57
C GLU A 24 18.40 -6.24 0.85
N TYR A 25 17.55 -5.58 1.65
CA TYR A 25 17.20 -6.08 2.97
C TYR A 25 16.43 -7.39 2.90
N LYS A 26 15.44 -7.47 1.99
CA LYS A 26 14.63 -8.66 1.75
C LYS A 26 15.51 -9.87 1.44
N GLU A 27 16.48 -9.72 0.54
CA GLU A 27 17.39 -10.78 0.12
C GLU A 27 18.40 -11.17 1.22
N LYS A 28 19.02 -10.19 1.88
CA LYS A 28 20.14 -10.44 2.79
C LYS A 28 19.69 -10.82 4.20
N TYR A 29 18.56 -10.29 4.67
CA TYR A 29 18.23 -10.27 6.10
C TYR A 29 16.87 -10.85 6.46
N LEU A 30 15.89 -10.88 5.54
CA LEU A 30 14.50 -11.23 5.89
C LEU A 30 14.29 -12.71 6.26
N SER A 31 15.22 -13.58 5.88
CA SER A 31 15.25 -14.98 6.36
C SER A 31 15.47 -15.09 7.88
N LYS A 32 15.93 -14.02 8.53
CA LYS A 32 16.28 -14.00 9.95
C LYS A 32 15.69 -12.85 10.75
N TYR A 33 15.51 -11.68 10.13
CA TYR A 33 15.11 -10.45 10.80
C TYR A 33 13.84 -9.89 10.16
N SER A 34 12.87 -9.47 10.97
CA SER A 34 11.67 -8.76 10.49
C SER A 34 12.04 -7.42 9.87
N LEU A 35 11.20 -6.93 8.95
CA LEU A 35 11.15 -5.53 8.55
C LEU A 35 9.79 -4.97 8.94
N MET A 36 9.76 -3.73 9.41
CA MET A 36 8.53 -3.02 9.75
C MET A 36 8.68 -1.54 9.43
N THR A 37 7.69 -0.98 8.76
CA THR A 37 7.52 0.47 8.74
C THR A 37 6.96 0.91 10.08
N THR A 38 7.72 1.73 10.81
CA THR A 38 7.35 2.23 12.14
C THR A 38 6.79 3.64 12.11
N GLU A 39 6.97 4.35 11.00
CA GLU A 39 6.46 5.69 10.80
C GLU A 39 6.31 6.00 9.31
N ALA A 40 5.17 6.56 8.91
CA ALA A 40 4.94 7.13 7.60
C ALA A 40 4.13 8.40 7.77
N ALA A 41 4.54 9.48 7.11
CA ALA A 41 3.83 10.76 7.16
C ALA A 41 3.75 11.35 5.76
N THR A 42 2.60 11.95 5.43
CA THR A 42 2.54 12.82 4.26
C THR A 42 3.05 14.20 4.66
N THR A 43 4.21 14.59 4.14
CA THR A 43 4.70 15.97 4.33
C THR A 43 4.32 16.82 3.13
N ILE A 44 4.42 18.16 3.26
CA ILE A 44 4.28 19.04 2.09
C ILE A 44 5.53 18.83 1.24
N GLU A 45 5.40 18.03 0.20
CA GLU A 45 6.48 17.63 -0.68
C GLU A 45 6.39 18.36 -2.01
N PRO A 46 7.52 18.79 -2.60
CA PRO A 46 7.54 19.46 -3.89
C PRO A 46 7.02 18.57 -5.02
N ASP A 47 7.09 17.25 -4.85
CA ASP A 47 6.69 16.28 -5.86
C ASP A 47 5.19 15.94 -5.78
N PHE A 48 4.50 16.25 -4.67
CA PHE A 48 3.06 15.98 -4.50
C PHE A 48 2.27 17.26 -4.25
N ASN A 49 1.76 17.83 -5.35
CA ASN A 49 1.20 19.17 -5.38
C ASN A 49 -0.20 19.27 -4.78
N THR A 50 -0.96 18.16 -4.74
CA THR A 50 -2.34 18.13 -4.23
C THR A 50 -2.49 17.23 -3.00
N PRO A 51 -3.49 17.49 -2.12
CA PRO A 51 -3.84 16.58 -1.02
C PRO A 51 -4.13 15.16 -1.50
N TRP A 52 -4.75 15.02 -2.68
CA TRP A 52 -5.09 13.72 -3.25
C TRP A 52 -3.86 12.94 -3.72
N GLU A 53 -2.92 13.58 -4.41
CA GLU A 53 -1.64 12.95 -4.80
C GLU A 53 -0.87 12.46 -3.56
N ARG A 54 -0.87 13.24 -2.48
CA ARG A 54 -0.32 12.80 -1.18
C ARG A 54 -1.09 11.63 -0.57
N ALA A 55 -2.41 11.58 -0.73
CA ALA A 55 -3.22 10.47 -0.24
C ALA A 55 -2.98 9.17 -1.00
N LEU A 56 -2.74 9.23 -2.31
CA LEU A 56 -2.37 8.06 -3.12
C LEU A 56 -1.01 7.46 -2.72
N ARG A 57 -0.11 8.29 -2.19
CA ARG A 57 1.21 7.86 -1.73
C ARG A 57 1.14 6.79 -0.65
N PHE A 58 0.19 6.85 0.28
CA PHE A 58 0.08 5.89 1.38
C PHE A 58 -0.12 4.43 0.93
N PRO A 59 -1.19 4.09 0.17
CA PRO A 59 -1.36 2.72 -0.31
C PRO A 59 -0.24 2.29 -1.27
N HIS A 60 0.31 3.20 -2.06
CA HIS A 60 1.51 2.92 -2.87
C HIS A 60 2.72 2.54 -2.00
N SER A 61 3.04 3.31 -0.95
CA SER A 61 4.12 2.97 -0.01
C SER A 61 3.89 1.62 0.67
N VAL A 62 2.63 1.26 0.97
CA VAL A 62 2.29 -0.08 1.48
C VAL A 62 2.65 -1.15 0.44
N ILE A 63 2.26 -0.99 -0.83
CA ILE A 63 2.62 -1.92 -1.91
C ILE A 63 4.14 -2.06 -1.98
N VAL A 64 4.87 -0.93 -2.03
CA VAL A 64 6.33 -0.92 -2.11
C VAL A 64 6.95 -1.68 -0.93
N ASP A 65 6.57 -1.36 0.30
CA ASP A 65 7.15 -1.93 1.51
C ASP A 65 6.87 -3.44 1.66
N PHE A 66 5.65 -3.87 1.33
CA PHE A 66 5.23 -5.26 1.49
C PHE A 66 5.73 -6.13 0.34
N VAL A 67 5.59 -5.68 -0.92
CA VAL A 67 5.98 -6.45 -2.10
C VAL A 67 7.50 -6.45 -2.27
N HIS A 68 8.15 -5.28 -2.19
CA HIS A 68 9.59 -5.17 -2.46
C HIS A 68 10.45 -5.37 -1.20
N GLY A 69 9.99 -4.91 -0.04
CA GLY A 69 10.71 -5.05 1.24
C GLY A 69 10.39 -6.32 2.03
N GLY A 70 9.21 -6.91 1.82
CA GLY A 70 8.72 -8.01 2.65
C GLY A 70 8.42 -7.57 4.09
N SER A 71 8.06 -6.30 4.26
CA SER A 71 7.65 -5.74 5.55
C SER A 71 6.43 -6.47 6.13
N ARG A 72 6.35 -6.48 7.46
CA ARG A 72 5.29 -7.17 8.22
C ARG A 72 4.23 -6.23 8.75
N ALA A 73 4.47 -4.94 8.71
CA ALA A 73 3.53 -3.93 9.18
C ALA A 73 3.89 -2.55 8.63
N PHE A 74 2.85 -1.72 8.47
CA PHE A 74 2.93 -0.31 8.10
C PHE A 74 2.25 0.53 9.17
N VAL A 75 2.92 1.57 9.64
CA VAL A 75 2.44 2.42 10.72
C VAL A 75 2.48 3.87 10.28
N ASP A 76 1.31 4.51 10.29
CA ASP A 76 1.18 5.96 10.17
C ASP A 76 1.80 6.68 11.38
N TYR A 77 2.29 7.90 11.19
CA TYR A 77 2.89 8.71 12.23
C TYR A 77 1.88 9.16 13.29
N SER A 78 0.89 9.97 12.90
CA SER A 78 -0.02 10.62 13.84
C SER A 78 -1.46 10.58 13.34
N MET A 79 -2.30 9.94 14.14
CA MET A 79 -3.70 9.71 13.82
C MET A 79 -4.59 10.92 14.04
N LEU A 80 -4.30 11.75 15.05
CA LEU A 80 -5.20 12.83 15.49
C LEU A 80 -4.44 14.10 15.87
N GLY A 81 -4.83 15.22 15.27
CA GLY A 81 -4.26 16.54 15.57
C GLY A 81 -5.24 17.69 15.38
N GLY A 82 -4.72 18.91 15.38
CA GLY A 82 -5.48 20.12 15.05
C GLY A 82 -5.60 20.30 13.53
N ALA A 83 -6.57 21.09 13.06
CA ALA A 83 -6.82 21.31 11.63
C ALA A 83 -5.60 21.81 10.82
N GLY A 84 -4.63 22.43 11.48
CA GLY A 84 -3.38 22.93 10.86
C GLY A 84 -2.22 21.93 10.77
N GLY A 85 -2.36 20.72 11.31
CA GLY A 85 -1.32 19.68 11.25
C GLY A 85 -1.52 18.69 10.09
N ASN A 86 -0.61 17.72 9.95
CA ASN A 86 -0.62 16.73 8.87
C ASN A 86 -1.31 15.40 9.26
N GLU A 87 -2.06 15.39 10.36
CA GLU A 87 -2.70 14.20 10.88
C GLU A 87 -3.88 13.77 10.01
N ASN A 88 -4.08 12.45 9.94
CA ASN A 88 -5.14 11.84 9.13
C ASN A 88 -6.55 12.21 9.62
N VAL A 89 -6.71 12.41 10.92
CA VAL A 89 -7.93 12.95 11.53
C VAL A 89 -7.58 14.26 12.21
N TYR A 90 -8.41 15.27 12.04
CA TYR A 90 -8.22 16.58 12.66
C TYR A 90 -9.47 17.04 13.41
N VAL A 91 -9.27 17.85 14.45
CA VAL A 91 -10.34 18.49 15.21
C VAL A 91 -10.49 19.95 14.78
N LEU A 92 -11.71 20.33 14.44
CA LEU A 92 -12.11 21.72 14.16
C LEU A 92 -12.40 22.48 15.46
N ASP A 93 -12.34 23.80 15.43
CA ASP A 93 -12.55 24.66 16.63
C ASP A 93 -13.91 24.44 17.30
N ASN A 94 -14.92 23.99 16.54
CA ASN A 94 -16.25 23.64 17.05
C ASN A 94 -16.33 22.25 17.71
N GLY A 95 -15.20 21.54 17.85
CA GLY A 95 -15.13 20.19 18.42
C GLY A 95 -15.49 19.05 17.45
N THR A 96 -15.75 19.33 16.17
CA THR A 96 -16.05 18.30 15.18
C THR A 96 -14.77 17.68 14.60
N PHE A 97 -14.84 16.39 14.24
CA PHE A 97 -13.75 15.69 13.58
C PHE A 97 -13.90 15.78 12.07
N GLY A 98 -12.81 16.08 11.38
CA GLY A 98 -12.66 15.88 9.94
C GLY A 98 -11.60 14.81 9.66
N ALA A 99 -11.71 14.17 8.50
CA ALA A 99 -10.74 13.18 8.04
C ALA A 99 -10.15 13.65 6.71
N ARG A 100 -8.83 13.53 6.57
CA ARG A 100 -8.11 13.81 5.32
C ARG A 100 -8.28 12.65 4.34
N GLU A 101 -8.00 12.92 3.08
CA GLU A 101 -8.03 11.95 1.99
C GLU A 101 -7.19 10.71 2.33
N THR A 102 -6.02 10.89 2.96
CA THR A 102 -5.13 9.81 3.41
C THR A 102 -5.77 8.87 4.43
N TYR A 103 -6.70 9.34 5.28
CA TYR A 103 -7.46 8.46 6.18
C TYR A 103 -8.29 7.44 5.39
N TYR A 104 -8.88 7.87 4.28
CA TYR A 104 -9.70 7.01 3.44
C TYR A 104 -8.85 6.08 2.57
N THR A 105 -7.79 6.58 1.94
CA THR A 105 -6.90 5.74 1.10
C THR A 105 -6.14 4.73 1.94
N PHE A 106 -5.65 5.08 3.13
CA PHE A 106 -5.06 4.11 4.05
C PHE A 106 -6.11 3.16 4.65
N GLY A 107 -7.35 3.62 4.78
CA GLY A 107 -8.50 2.79 5.14
C GLY A 107 -8.77 1.67 4.13
N GLN A 108 -8.42 1.83 2.85
CA GLN A 108 -8.46 0.76 1.84
C GLN A 108 -7.46 -0.37 2.15
N VAL A 109 -6.45 -0.12 2.96
CA VAL A 109 -5.54 -1.17 3.43
C VAL A 109 -6.06 -1.73 4.76
N THR A 110 -6.20 -0.85 5.76
CA THR A 110 -6.35 -1.25 7.17
C THR A 110 -7.71 -1.88 7.50
N ARG A 111 -8.76 -1.62 6.71
CA ARG A 111 -10.09 -2.22 6.91
C ARG A 111 -10.19 -3.67 6.45
N TYR A 112 -9.42 -4.04 5.43
CA TYR A 112 -9.62 -5.31 4.72
C TYR A 112 -8.49 -6.31 5.00
N MET A 113 -7.26 -5.84 5.23
CA MET A 113 -6.12 -6.70 5.54
C MET A 113 -6.03 -6.96 7.04
N LYS A 114 -6.18 -8.22 7.44
CA LYS A 114 -6.22 -8.64 8.85
C LYS A 114 -4.81 -8.93 9.38
N LYS A 115 -4.64 -8.81 10.70
CA LYS A 115 -3.39 -9.24 11.36
C LYS A 115 -3.12 -10.72 11.07
N GLY A 116 -1.95 -11.02 10.51
CA GLY A 116 -1.55 -12.38 10.15
C GLY A 116 -1.83 -12.74 8.68
N SER A 117 -2.36 -11.80 7.88
CA SER A 117 -2.40 -11.97 6.44
C SER A 117 -0.99 -12.13 5.88
N TYR A 118 -0.87 -12.87 4.78
CA TYR A 118 0.37 -12.99 4.04
C TYR A 118 0.19 -12.44 2.63
N VAL A 119 1.23 -11.76 2.14
CA VAL A 119 1.30 -11.20 0.80
C VAL A 119 1.50 -12.33 -0.20
N LEU A 120 0.77 -12.31 -1.30
CA LEU A 120 0.93 -13.25 -2.39
C LEU A 120 2.10 -12.83 -3.28
N SER A 121 2.88 -13.81 -3.72
CA SER A 121 4.15 -13.57 -4.40
C SER A 121 4.02 -13.09 -5.85
N SER A 122 2.85 -13.30 -6.46
CA SER A 122 2.60 -12.85 -7.83
C SER A 122 1.20 -12.23 -7.94
N VAL A 123 1.19 -10.98 -8.38
CA VAL A 123 0.01 -10.26 -8.86
C VAL A 123 0.41 -9.71 -10.22
N GLU A 124 -0.24 -10.19 -11.27
CA GLU A 124 0.00 -9.71 -12.63
C GLU A 124 -1.00 -8.59 -12.95
N VAL A 125 -0.45 -7.45 -13.36
CA VAL A 125 -1.20 -6.28 -13.83
C VAL A 125 -0.88 -6.10 -15.31
N PRO A 126 -1.77 -6.52 -16.23
CA PRO A 126 -1.63 -6.26 -17.65
C PRO A 126 -1.72 -4.76 -17.90
N ASN A 127 -0.69 -4.19 -18.52
CA ASN A 127 -0.56 -2.76 -18.82
C ASN A 127 -0.51 -1.88 -17.55
N PRO A 128 0.60 -1.91 -16.79
CA PRO A 128 0.76 -1.10 -15.58
C PRO A 128 0.85 0.42 -15.84
N GLY A 129 0.55 0.90 -17.04
CA GLY A 129 0.70 2.32 -17.40
C GLY A 129 2.17 2.77 -17.43
N LYS A 130 2.55 3.70 -16.55
CA LYS A 130 3.90 4.29 -16.47
C LYS A 130 4.85 3.41 -15.64
N ALA A 131 6.15 3.48 -15.95
CA ALA A 131 7.17 2.80 -15.16
C ALA A 131 7.35 3.47 -13.77
N PRO A 132 7.76 2.72 -12.73
CA PRO A 132 8.09 3.31 -11.43
C PRO A 132 9.22 4.34 -11.58
N ASP A 133 8.98 5.56 -11.09
CA ASP A 133 9.96 6.67 -11.07
C ASP A 133 10.65 6.82 -9.71
N GLY A 134 10.23 6.03 -8.72
CA GLY A 134 10.73 6.09 -7.35
C GLY A 134 10.10 7.21 -6.52
N VAL A 135 9.00 7.79 -6.98
CA VAL A 135 8.28 8.85 -6.27
C VAL A 135 6.78 8.61 -6.31
N HIS A 136 6.22 8.37 -7.50
CA HIS A 136 4.79 8.26 -7.76
C HIS A 136 4.38 6.81 -8.03
N PRO A 137 3.10 6.46 -7.76
CA PRO A 137 2.58 5.14 -8.12
C PRO A 137 2.76 4.87 -9.61
N ALA A 138 3.23 3.68 -9.96
CA ALA A 138 3.49 3.28 -11.35
C ALA A 138 2.21 2.92 -12.10
N GLY A 139 1.45 3.93 -12.55
CA GLY A 139 0.32 3.83 -13.48
C GLY A 139 -0.86 3.01 -12.95
N LEU A 140 -0.71 1.69 -12.92
CA LEU A 140 -1.56 0.76 -12.19
C LEU A 140 -0.70 -0.20 -11.36
N GLU A 141 -0.88 -0.15 -10.05
CA GLU A 141 -0.22 -1.03 -9.09
C GLU A 141 -1.22 -1.90 -8.37
N ALA A 142 -0.83 -3.12 -8.04
CA ALA A 142 -1.64 -4.00 -7.23
C ALA A 142 -0.82 -4.85 -6.26
N MET A 143 -1.43 -5.15 -5.12
CA MET A 143 -0.95 -6.11 -4.14
C MET A 143 -2.11 -6.98 -3.68
N ALA A 144 -1.86 -8.28 -3.52
CA ALA A 144 -2.84 -9.20 -2.99
C ALA A 144 -2.36 -9.86 -1.69
N THR A 145 -3.29 -10.09 -0.78
CA THR A 145 -3.05 -10.82 0.47
C THR A 145 -4.13 -11.87 0.69
N ILE A 146 -3.80 -12.94 1.42
CA ILE A 146 -4.80 -13.87 1.95
C ILE A 146 -4.93 -13.61 3.46
N ASN A 147 -6.15 -13.37 3.91
CA ASN A 147 -6.44 -13.19 5.33
C ASN A 147 -6.22 -14.49 6.13
N PRO A 148 -5.93 -14.43 7.45
CA PRO A 148 -5.51 -15.61 8.23
C PRO A 148 -6.46 -16.81 8.18
N GLU A 149 -7.77 -16.54 8.09
CA GLU A 149 -8.83 -17.55 8.00
C GLU A 149 -8.86 -18.27 6.64
N ARG A 150 -8.11 -17.75 5.65
CA ARG A 150 -8.03 -18.23 4.27
C ARG A 150 -9.37 -18.30 3.55
N THR A 151 -10.27 -17.41 3.93
CA THR A 151 -11.59 -17.26 3.31
C THR A 151 -11.69 -16.09 2.35
N GLU A 152 -10.67 -15.23 2.31
CA GLU A 152 -10.68 -13.96 1.59
C GLU A 152 -9.31 -13.73 0.95
N VAL A 153 -9.30 -13.45 -0.35
CA VAL A 153 -8.20 -12.79 -1.04
C VAL A 153 -8.55 -11.30 -1.10
N VAL A 154 -7.67 -10.46 -0.60
CA VAL A 154 -7.81 -8.99 -0.59
C VAL A 154 -6.82 -8.41 -1.58
N ILE A 155 -7.32 -7.70 -2.59
CA ILE A 155 -6.54 -7.11 -3.66
C ILE A 155 -6.64 -5.59 -3.53
N LEU A 156 -5.53 -4.94 -3.17
CA LEU A 156 -5.38 -3.49 -3.17
C LEU A 156 -4.91 -3.06 -4.56
N VAL A 157 -5.53 -2.01 -5.10
CA VAL A 157 -5.23 -1.46 -6.42
C VAL A 157 -5.07 0.04 -6.32
N VAL A 158 -4.00 0.57 -6.89
CA VAL A 158 -3.74 2.01 -7.00
C VAL A 158 -3.60 2.36 -8.48
N ARG A 159 -4.41 3.30 -8.96
CA ARG A 159 -4.32 3.84 -10.31
C ARG A 159 -3.85 5.30 -10.26
N ASP A 160 -2.80 5.62 -11.00
CA ASP A 160 -2.25 6.97 -11.19
C ASP A 160 -1.59 7.12 -12.58
N GLU A 161 -2.40 7.42 -13.60
CA GLU A 161 -1.93 7.68 -14.96
C GLU A 161 -1.95 9.17 -15.30
N GLU A 162 -1.10 9.59 -16.24
CA GLU A 162 -1.15 10.97 -16.77
C GLU A 162 -2.32 11.18 -17.76
N SER A 163 -2.84 10.09 -18.33
CA SER A 163 -3.92 10.11 -19.33
C SER A 163 -5.30 10.13 -18.67
N GLU A 164 -6.19 11.00 -19.15
CA GLU A 164 -7.62 11.03 -18.74
C GLU A 164 -8.47 9.94 -19.42
N ALA A 165 -7.86 8.92 -20.02
CA ALA A 165 -8.60 7.85 -20.67
C ALA A 165 -9.59 7.17 -19.71
N THR A 166 -10.84 7.09 -20.16
CA THR A 166 -12.01 6.67 -19.38
C THR A 166 -12.26 5.17 -19.43
N ASP A 167 -11.85 4.48 -20.51
CA ASP A 167 -11.88 3.01 -20.55
C ASP A 167 -10.79 2.46 -19.63
N SER A 168 -11.22 1.94 -18.49
CA SER A 168 -10.37 1.56 -17.36
C SER A 168 -10.75 0.19 -16.83
N THR A 169 -11.03 -0.73 -17.76
CA THR A 169 -11.19 -2.14 -17.43
C THR A 169 -9.82 -2.77 -17.26
N PHE A 170 -9.56 -3.30 -16.07
CA PHE A 170 -8.32 -3.99 -15.75
C PHE A 170 -8.61 -5.43 -15.32
N GLU A 171 -7.85 -6.37 -15.85
CA GLU A 171 -7.85 -7.74 -15.39
C GLU A 171 -6.66 -7.94 -14.45
N ILE A 172 -6.89 -8.29 -13.20
CA ILE A 172 -5.83 -8.57 -12.24
C ILE A 172 -5.83 -10.07 -11.99
N ASP A 173 -4.71 -10.72 -12.32
CA ASP A 173 -4.52 -12.14 -12.04
C ASP A 173 -3.64 -12.34 -10.81
N VAL A 174 -4.15 -13.12 -9.86
CA VAL A 174 -3.52 -13.36 -8.56
C VAL A 174 -3.22 -14.84 -8.42
N GLN A 175 -1.94 -15.19 -8.30
CA GLN A 175 -1.52 -16.56 -8.05
C GLN A 175 -1.56 -16.86 -6.54
N LEU A 176 -2.39 -17.83 -6.15
CA LEU A 176 -2.60 -18.20 -4.74
C LEU A 176 -1.52 -19.14 -4.19
N GLY A 177 -0.63 -19.63 -5.06
CA GLY A 177 0.21 -20.81 -4.83
C GLY A 177 -0.45 -22.07 -5.36
N ASN A 178 0.25 -23.21 -5.36
CA ASN A 178 -0.23 -24.54 -5.82
C ASN A 178 -0.76 -24.65 -7.27
N GLY A 179 -0.68 -23.57 -8.06
CA GLY A 179 -1.25 -23.50 -9.42
C GLY A 179 -2.69 -22.99 -9.47
N GLN A 180 -3.26 -22.54 -8.34
CA GLN A 180 -4.56 -21.87 -8.28
C GLN A 180 -4.42 -20.36 -8.55
N HIS A 181 -5.40 -19.82 -9.27
CA HIS A 181 -5.47 -18.42 -9.64
C HIS A 181 -6.82 -17.83 -9.23
N VAL A 182 -6.81 -16.54 -8.92
CA VAL A 182 -7.98 -15.69 -8.81
C VAL A 182 -7.81 -14.54 -9.78
N THR A 183 -8.66 -14.51 -10.80
CA THR A 183 -8.70 -13.42 -11.76
C THR A 183 -9.88 -12.52 -11.43
N VAL A 184 -9.65 -11.22 -11.33
CA VAL A 184 -10.70 -10.21 -11.13
C VAL A 184 -10.69 -9.21 -12.26
N THR A 185 -11.88 -8.90 -12.78
CA THR A 185 -12.09 -7.79 -13.71
C THR A 185 -12.60 -6.60 -12.92
N LEU A 186 -11.92 -5.48 -13.05
CA LEU A 186 -12.28 -4.20 -12.48
C LEU A 186 -12.71 -3.29 -13.61
N ASP A 187 -13.99 -2.97 -13.68
CA ASP A 187 -14.54 -2.04 -14.67
C ASP A 187 -14.62 -0.61 -14.10
N ASP A 188 -14.52 0.37 -14.98
CA ASP A 188 -14.70 1.80 -14.66
C ASP A 188 -13.80 2.32 -13.51
N VAL A 189 -12.56 1.81 -13.41
CA VAL A 189 -11.61 2.27 -12.38
C VAL A 189 -11.11 3.68 -12.72
N GLU A 190 -11.66 4.68 -12.05
CA GLU A 190 -11.29 6.09 -12.23
C GLU A 190 -9.78 6.32 -12.10
N ASN A 191 -9.25 7.28 -12.87
CA ASN A 191 -7.85 7.67 -12.75
C ASN A 191 -7.62 8.35 -11.39
N ARG A 192 -6.40 8.23 -10.84
CA ARG A 192 -6.05 8.72 -9.50
C ARG A 192 -6.98 8.11 -8.45
N SER A 193 -7.05 6.79 -8.37
CA SER A 193 -7.96 6.10 -7.45
C SER A 193 -7.27 5.01 -6.65
N VAL A 194 -7.93 4.61 -5.55
CA VAL A 194 -7.52 3.49 -4.70
C VAL A 194 -8.72 2.60 -4.49
N SER A 195 -8.61 1.35 -4.89
CA SER A 195 -9.67 0.36 -4.82
C SER A 195 -9.22 -0.86 -4.02
N THR A 196 -10.16 -1.49 -3.31
CA THR A 196 -9.92 -2.79 -2.68
C THR A 196 -10.99 -3.77 -3.08
N VAL A 197 -10.57 -4.90 -3.65
CA VAL A 197 -11.44 -6.02 -4.02
C VAL A 197 -11.27 -7.11 -2.97
N VAL A 198 -12.38 -7.65 -2.47
CA VAL A 198 -12.38 -8.80 -1.57
C VAL A 198 -13.07 -9.96 -2.27
N VAL A 199 -12.29 -10.99 -2.60
CA VAL A 199 -12.79 -12.22 -3.19
C VAL A 199 -12.96 -13.26 -2.10
N THR A 200 -14.20 -13.68 -1.84
CA THR A 200 -14.51 -14.70 -0.83
C THR A 200 -14.44 -16.11 -1.42
N GLY A 201 -13.83 -17.04 -0.70
CA GLY A 201 -13.67 -18.42 -1.14
C GLY A 201 -13.06 -19.31 -0.05
N LYS A 202 -12.46 -20.43 -0.46
CA LYS A 202 -11.56 -21.23 0.39
C LYS A 202 -10.22 -21.34 -0.33
N PHE A 203 -9.16 -20.87 0.32
CA PHE A 203 -7.83 -20.70 -0.29
C PHE A 203 -6.72 -21.36 0.55
#